data_AF-A0A3N4NNY5-F1
#
_entry.id   AF-A0A3N4NNY5-F1
#
_cell.length_a   1.000
_cell.length_b   1.000
_cell.length_c   1.000
_cell.angle_alpha   90.00
_cell.angle_beta   90.00
_cell.angle_gamma   90.00
#
_symmetry.space_group_name_H-M   'P 1'
#
loop_
_entity.id
_entity.type
_entity.pdbx_description
1 polymer ?
#
loop_
_entity_poly.entity_id
_entity_poly.type
_entity_poly.pdbx_seq_one_letter_code
_entity_poly.pdbx_strand_id
1 'polypeptide(L)'
;MNTMRILKIKLSNKLMLIGIYLVIGFTLSNCNPTDNLKPDNNCDGHWSTEVQESANDYNNALSNYGTDPTSENCNAIKKTGNTYIDALKKVEPCVTTVSKADWEKALEDTRVEINKLNCE
;
A
#
# COMPACT_ATOMS: atom_id res chain seq x y z
N MET A 1 15.20 25.56 16.70
CA MET A 1 13.90 24.90 16.42
C MET A 1 13.18 25.71 15.35
N ASN A 2 13.57 25.53 14.09
CA ASN A 2 13.02 26.30 12.97
C ASN A 2 11.87 25.54 12.32
N THR A 3 10.69 26.13 12.44
CA THR A 3 9.63 26.18 11.42
C THR A 3 9.30 24.88 10.71
N MET A 4 8.33 24.16 11.29
CA MET A 4 7.30 23.43 10.54
C MET A 4 6.70 24.36 9.47
N ARG A 5 7.29 24.38 8.28
CA ARG A 5 6.60 24.79 7.07
C ARG A 5 5.81 23.58 6.62
N ILE A 6 4.61 23.47 7.19
CA ILE A 6 3.54 22.64 6.67
C ILE A 6 3.42 23.00 5.19
N LEU A 7 3.91 22.07 4.37
CA LEU A 7 3.75 22.05 2.92
C LEU A 7 2.27 22.31 2.62
N LYS A 8 1.99 23.44 1.96
CA LYS A 8 0.73 23.67 1.27
C LYS A 8 0.66 22.76 0.04
N ILE A 9 0.66 21.45 0.26
CA ILE A 9 0.15 20.53 -0.74
C ILE A 9 -1.36 20.76 -0.72
N LYS A 10 -1.94 21.22 -1.82
CA LYS A 10 -3.39 21.14 -2.05
C LYS A 10 -3.75 19.66 -2.22
N LEU A 11 -3.58 18.88 -1.16
CA LEU A 11 -4.13 17.55 -1.04
C LEU A 11 -5.62 17.81 -0.90
N SER A 12 -6.38 17.58 -1.97
CA SER A 12 -7.83 17.73 -1.90
C SER A 12 -8.34 16.91 -0.70
N ASN A 13 -9.29 17.45 0.07
CA ASN A 13 -9.80 16.82 1.31
C ASN A 13 -10.21 15.35 1.12
N LYS A 14 -10.45 14.91 -0.12
CA LYS A 14 -10.76 13.52 -0.47
C LYS A 14 -9.55 12.57 -0.37
N LEU A 15 -8.34 13.01 -0.75
CA LEU A 15 -7.11 12.21 -0.68
C LEU A 15 -6.65 11.96 0.76
N MET A 16 -6.86 12.95 1.64
CA MET A 16 -6.54 12.80 3.08
C MET A 16 -7.47 11.80 3.78
N LEU A 17 -8.73 11.73 3.36
CA LEU A 17 -9.70 10.78 3.91
C LEU A 17 -9.43 9.34 3.43
N ILE A 18 -8.92 9.16 2.21
CA ILE A 18 -8.57 7.84 1.66
C ILE A 18 -7.37 7.23 2.40
N GLY A 19 -6.36 8.04 2.75
CA GLY A 19 -5.20 7.58 3.53
C GLY A 19 -5.56 7.12 4.96
N ILE A 20 -6.61 7.70 5.56
CA ILE A 20 -7.08 7.33 6.90
C ILE A 20 -7.87 6.01 6.88
N TYR A 21 -8.65 5.75 5.82
CA TYR A 21 -9.44 4.52 5.70
C TYR A 21 -8.58 3.26 5.53
N LEU A 22 -7.41 3.36 4.90
CA LEU A 22 -6.49 2.23 4.73
C LEU A 22 -5.77 1.81 6.03
N VAL A 23 -5.58 2.73 6.99
CA VAL A 23 -4.87 2.45 8.25
C VAL A 23 -5.78 1.79 9.29
N ILE A 24 -7.09 2.08 9.27
CA ILE A 24 -8.04 1.57 10.26
C ILE A 24 -8.41 0.09 10.02
N GLY A 25 -8.10 -0.46 8.85
CA GLY A 25 -8.31 -1.89 8.54
C GLY A 25 -7.27 -2.85 9.16
N PHE A 26 -6.14 -2.33 9.66
CA PHE A 26 -5.02 -3.17 10.12
C PHE A 26 -5.05 -3.52 11.62
N THR A 27 -6.02 -3.02 12.39
CA THR A 27 -6.01 -3.20 13.86
C THR A 27 -6.77 -4.43 14.35
N LEU A 28 -7.21 -5.34 13.48
CA LEU A 28 -7.90 -6.58 13.89
C LEU A 28 -7.43 -7.81 13.13
N SER A 29 -6.23 -8.29 13.44
CA SER A 29 -5.94 -9.72 13.42
C SER A 29 -4.67 -9.99 14.22
N ASN A 30 -4.84 -10.49 15.45
CA ASN A 30 -3.91 -11.46 16.00
C ASN A 30 -3.79 -12.57 14.95
N CYS A 31 -2.76 -12.50 14.12
CA CYS A 31 -2.40 -13.58 13.22
C CYS A 31 -1.86 -14.70 14.13
N ASN A 32 -2.77 -15.51 14.66
CA ASN A 32 -2.43 -16.68 15.45
C ASN A 32 -1.82 -17.71 14.48
N PRO A 33 -0.56 -18.14 14.66
CA PRO A 33 0.11 -19.05 13.72
C PRO A 33 -0.47 -20.49 13.71
N THR A 34 -1.61 -20.74 14.35
CA THR A 34 -2.17 -22.09 14.54
C THR A 34 -3.44 -22.40 13.76
N ASP A 35 -3.96 -21.47 12.95
CA ASP A 35 -5.11 -21.79 12.09
C ASP A 35 -4.64 -22.34 10.75
N ASN A 36 -4.81 -23.66 10.63
CA ASN A 36 -4.50 -24.50 9.47
C ASN A 36 -5.29 -24.08 8.22
N LEU A 37 -4.88 -23.01 7.54
CA LEU A 37 -5.26 -22.73 6.16
C LEU A 37 -4.25 -23.41 5.23
N LYS A 38 -4.49 -24.68 4.89
CA LYS A 38 -3.91 -25.27 3.68
C LYS A 38 -5.05 -25.57 2.71
N PRO A 39 -4.99 -25.00 1.50
CA PRO A 39 -4.46 -25.77 0.38
C PRO A 39 -3.53 -24.93 -0.52
N ASP A 40 -2.46 -25.56 -1.02
CA ASP A 40 -1.57 -25.25 -2.17
C ASP A 40 -1.19 -23.81 -2.63
N ASN A 41 -1.60 -22.74 -1.95
CA ASN A 41 -1.51 -21.36 -2.44
C ASN A 41 -0.40 -20.49 -1.79
N ASN A 42 0.65 -21.09 -1.23
CA ASN A 42 1.75 -20.35 -0.57
C ASN A 42 1.30 -19.45 0.61
N CYS A 43 0.17 -19.77 1.24
CA CYS A 43 -0.39 -19.05 2.40
C CYS A 43 0.26 -19.46 3.74
N ASP A 44 1.47 -20.00 3.72
CA ASP A 44 2.21 -20.55 4.87
C ASP A 44 2.75 -19.49 5.86
N GLY A 45 2.27 -18.24 5.73
CA GLY A 45 2.67 -17.10 6.56
C GLY A 45 3.77 -16.25 5.93
N HIS A 46 4.50 -16.73 4.91
CA HIS A 46 5.55 -15.93 4.24
C HIS A 46 5.00 -14.71 3.51
N TRP A 47 3.73 -14.77 3.09
CA TRP A 47 3.04 -13.67 2.43
C TRP A 47 3.02 -12.39 3.27
N SER A 48 2.96 -12.52 4.60
CA SER A 48 2.93 -11.37 5.52
C SER A 48 4.24 -10.58 5.47
N THR A 49 5.37 -11.28 5.35
CA THR A 49 6.69 -10.68 5.14
C THR A 49 6.77 -9.98 3.79
N GLU A 50 6.32 -10.62 2.70
CA GLU A 50 6.35 -10.00 1.36
C GLU A 50 5.50 -8.72 1.28
N VAL A 51 4.30 -8.75 1.87
CA VAL A 51 3.42 -7.58 1.96
C VAL A 51 4.04 -6.49 2.83
N GLN A 52 4.68 -6.85 3.95
CA GLN A 52 5.36 -5.89 4.83
C GLN A 52 6.58 -5.25 4.16
N GLU A 53 7.43 -6.03 3.50
CA GLU A 53 8.60 -5.53 2.79
C GLU A 53 8.21 -4.58 1.66
N SER A 54 7.25 -4.97 0.83
CA SER A 54 6.76 -4.10 -0.26
C SER A 54 6.05 -2.84 0.25
N ALA A 55 5.35 -2.91 1.39
CA ALA A 55 4.78 -1.73 2.05
C ALA A 55 5.88 -0.78 2.56
N ASN A 56 6.95 -1.32 3.16
CA ASN A 56 8.09 -0.54 3.64
C ASN A 56 8.80 0.15 2.47
N ASP A 57 9.04 -0.56 1.36
CA ASP A 57 9.63 0.01 0.15
C ASP A 57 8.77 1.15 -0.43
N TYR A 58 7.46 0.99 -0.43
CA TYR A 58 6.54 2.03 -0.86
C TYR A 58 6.57 3.26 0.06
N ASN A 59 6.55 3.06 1.38
CA ASN A 59 6.66 4.14 2.36
C ASN A 59 8.02 4.87 2.26
N ASN A 60 9.10 4.14 2.02
CA ASN A 60 10.43 4.73 1.80
C ASN A 60 10.45 5.58 0.53
N ALA A 61 9.86 5.11 -0.57
CA ALA A 61 9.76 5.89 -1.80
C ALA A 61 8.92 7.17 -1.61
N LEU A 62 7.80 7.08 -0.87
CA LEU A 62 7.00 8.25 -0.49
C LEU A 62 7.80 9.26 0.35
N SER A 63 8.55 8.77 1.35
CA SER A 63 9.42 9.61 2.18
C SER A 63 10.50 10.29 1.35
N ASN A 64 11.19 9.54 0.49
CA ASN A 64 12.27 10.05 -0.36
C ASN A 64 11.77 11.14 -1.31
N TYR A 65 10.63 10.92 -1.96
CA TYR A 65 10.01 11.95 -2.80
C TYR A 65 9.56 13.17 -2.00
N GLY A 66 9.04 12.96 -0.78
CA GLY A 66 8.67 14.06 0.12
C GLY A 66 9.86 14.92 0.55
N THR A 67 11.05 14.34 0.65
CA THR A 67 12.30 15.05 0.94
C THR A 67 12.99 15.61 -0.29
N ASP A 68 12.88 14.93 -1.43
CA ASP A 68 13.55 15.24 -2.69
C ASP A 68 12.64 14.90 -3.89
N PRO A 69 11.83 15.86 -4.36
CA PRO A 69 10.79 15.61 -5.35
C PRO A 69 11.35 15.61 -6.79
N THR A 70 12.22 14.64 -7.08
CA THR A 70 12.76 14.41 -8.43
C THR A 70 11.89 13.44 -9.23
N SER A 71 12.04 13.45 -10.56
CA SER A 71 11.41 12.45 -11.43
C SER A 71 11.83 11.02 -11.04
N GLU A 72 13.08 10.82 -10.62
CA GLU A 72 13.57 9.52 -10.14
C GLU A 72 12.79 9.04 -8.90
N ASN A 73 12.65 9.88 -7.88
CA ASN A 73 11.90 9.53 -6.67
C ASN A 73 10.39 9.39 -6.94
N CYS A 74 9.82 10.15 -7.88
CA CYS A 74 8.44 9.96 -8.34
C CYS A 74 8.25 8.60 -9.00
N ASN A 75 9.17 8.21 -9.90
CA ASN A 75 9.13 6.91 -10.56
C ASN A 75 9.35 5.77 -9.56
N ALA A 76 10.11 6.00 -8.48
CA ALA A 76 10.23 5.06 -7.38
C ALA A 76 8.87 4.79 -6.70
N ILE A 77 8.06 5.83 -6.44
CA ILE A 77 6.69 5.69 -5.92
C ILE A 77 5.85 4.80 -6.84
N LYS A 78 5.87 5.06 -8.16
CA LYS A 78 5.13 4.24 -9.12
C LYS A 78 5.55 2.78 -9.08
N LYS A 79 6.85 2.53 -9.06
CA LYS A 79 7.39 1.17 -9.06
C LYS A 79 7.02 0.43 -7.77
N THR A 80 7.37 0.98 -6.60
CA THR A 80 7.17 0.31 -5.31
C THR A 80 5.69 0.22 -4.93
N GLY A 81 4.88 1.21 -5.32
CA GLY A 81 3.43 1.17 -5.12
C GLY A 81 2.74 0.07 -5.94
N ASN A 82 3.13 -0.11 -7.21
CA ASN A 82 2.62 -1.24 -8.01
C ASN A 82 3.09 -2.59 -7.44
N THR A 83 4.35 -2.70 -6.99
CA THR A 83 4.86 -3.91 -6.31
C THR A 83 4.05 -4.24 -5.06
N TYR A 84 3.69 -3.24 -4.25
CA TYR A 84 2.86 -3.45 -3.07
C TYR A 84 1.44 -3.92 -3.43
N ILE A 85 0.83 -3.35 -4.47
CA ILE A 85 -0.48 -3.81 -4.98
C ILE A 85 -0.39 -5.26 -5.49
N ASP A 86 0.69 -5.62 -6.19
CA ASP A 86 0.90 -7.00 -6.65
C ASP A 86 1.06 -7.97 -5.48
N ALA A 87 1.79 -7.57 -4.42
CA ALA A 87 1.91 -8.35 -3.20
C ALA A 87 0.53 -8.57 -2.57
N LEU A 88 -0.27 -7.52 -2.38
CA LEU A 88 -1.64 -7.62 -1.86
C LEU A 88 -2.52 -8.54 -2.73
N LYS A 89 -2.41 -8.45 -4.06
CA LYS A 89 -3.18 -9.32 -4.96
C LYS A 89 -2.85 -10.79 -4.79
N LYS A 90 -1.57 -11.14 -4.59
CA LYS A 90 -1.13 -12.53 -4.38
C LYS A 90 -1.70 -13.16 -3.11
N VAL A 91 -2.00 -12.36 -2.09
CA VAL A 91 -2.47 -12.86 -0.78
C VAL A 91 -3.97 -12.88 -0.66
N GLU A 92 -4.70 -12.42 -1.68
CA GLU A 92 -6.16 -12.52 -1.78
C GLU A 92 -6.70 -13.91 -1.40
N PRO A 93 -6.15 -15.05 -1.88
CA PRO A 93 -6.63 -16.38 -1.46
C PRO A 93 -6.33 -16.71 0.01
N CYS A 94 -5.37 -16.01 0.64
CA CYS A 94 -4.93 -16.24 2.01
C CYS A 94 -5.69 -15.39 3.03
N VAL A 95 -6.31 -14.30 2.59
CA VAL A 95 -7.03 -13.35 3.45
C VAL A 95 -8.52 -13.49 3.18
N THR A 96 -9.28 -13.94 4.18
CA THR A 96 -10.73 -14.00 4.08
C THR A 96 -11.31 -12.57 4.08
N THR A 97 -11.46 -12.00 2.89
CA THR A 97 -12.14 -10.71 2.71
C THR A 97 -13.65 -10.91 2.65
N VAL A 98 -14.41 -9.95 3.19
CA VAL A 98 -15.88 -9.93 3.13
C VAL A 98 -16.42 -9.78 1.70
N SER A 99 -15.59 -9.29 0.76
CA SER A 99 -15.94 -9.07 -0.65
C SER A 99 -14.70 -9.04 -1.54
N LYS A 100 -14.52 -10.10 -2.33
CA LYS A 100 -13.46 -10.20 -3.36
C LYS A 100 -13.56 -9.07 -4.39
N ALA A 101 -14.78 -8.73 -4.81
CA ALA A 101 -15.00 -7.67 -5.80
C ALA A 101 -14.54 -6.30 -5.28
N ASP A 102 -14.82 -5.98 -4.02
CA ASP A 102 -14.39 -4.71 -3.42
C ASP A 102 -12.87 -4.67 -3.24
N TRP A 103 -12.26 -5.80 -2.89
CA TRP A 103 -10.80 -5.95 -2.83
C TRP A 103 -10.13 -5.70 -4.18
N GLU A 104 -10.55 -6.42 -5.22
CA GLU A 104 -10.00 -6.28 -6.57
C GLU A 104 -10.20 -4.85 -7.09
N LYS A 105 -11.38 -4.26 -6.83
CA LYS A 105 -11.66 -2.87 -7.20
C LYS A 105 -10.74 -1.88 -6.48
N ALA A 106 -10.51 -2.05 -5.17
CA ALA A 106 -9.63 -1.17 -4.42
C ALA A 106 -8.18 -1.23 -4.92
N LEU A 107 -7.69 -2.43 -5.25
CA LEU A 107 -6.35 -2.61 -5.81
C LEU A 107 -6.23 -1.95 -7.20
N GLU A 108 -7.24 -2.10 -8.05
CA GLU A 108 -7.23 -1.50 -9.39
C GLU A 108 -7.36 0.02 -9.35
N ASP A 109 -8.30 0.57 -8.56
CA ASP A 109 -8.46 2.01 -8.39
C ASP A 109 -7.14 2.63 -7.88
N THR A 110 -6.47 1.98 -6.92
CA THR A 110 -5.17 2.43 -6.41
C THR A 110 -4.08 2.38 -7.48
N ARG A 111 -4.04 1.31 -8.28
CA ARG A 111 -3.09 1.17 -9.40
C ARG A 111 -3.25 2.28 -10.41
N VAL A 112 -4.49 2.60 -10.76
CA VAL A 112 -4.82 3.70 -11.68
C VAL A 112 -4.33 5.04 -11.13
N GLU A 113 -4.59 5.33 -9.85
CA GLU A 113 -4.15 6.60 -9.24
C GLU A 113 -2.62 6.72 -9.16
N ILE A 114 -1.91 5.64 -8.81
CA ILE A 114 -0.44 5.63 -8.80
C ILE A 114 0.12 5.86 -10.20
N ASN A 115 -0.45 5.20 -11.21
CA ASN A 115 0.06 5.32 -12.57
C ASN A 115 -0.24 6.68 -13.21
N LYS A 116 -1.25 7.41 -12.72
CA LYS A 116 -1.56 8.80 -13.11
C LYS A 116 -0.55 9.83 -12.60
N LEU A 117 0.33 9.49 -11.66
CA LEU A 117 1.36 10.44 -11.19
C LEU A 117 2.17 10.95 -12.39
N ASN A 118 2.31 12.27 -12.54
CA ASN A 118 3.16 12.82 -13.60
C ASN A 118 4.59 12.95 -13.08
N CYS A 119 5.50 12.09 -13.56
CA CYS A 119 6.90 12.05 -13.14
C CYS A 119 7.78 12.70 -14.22
N GLU A 120 7.59 13.99 -14.45
CA GLU A 120 8.43 14.82 -15.33
C GLU A 120 9.56 15.47 -14.54
#